data_AF-A0A151A959-F1
#
_entry.id   AF-A0A151A959-F1
#
_cell.length_a   1.000
_cell.length_b   1.000
_cell.length_c   1.000
_cell.angle_alpha   90.00
_cell.angle_beta   90.00
_cell.angle_gamma   90.00
#
_symmetry.space_group_name_H-M   'P 1'
#
loop_
_entity.id
_entity.type
_entity.pdbx_description
1 polymer ?
#
loop_
_entity_poly.entity_id
_entity_poly.type
_entity_poly.pdbx_seq_one_letter_code
_entity_poly.pdbx_strand_id
1 'polypeptide(L)'
;MQWKLNAQRGRRDWYIEWLYEVPAVFVQRISQAAFLVDDTKLQLETLTSIPGIRPASATVVLAFHDSMNYAIGDRYMIAALLGDDRALRRSVYLRLLAELRDRNSGEIDLQTVKTACYQQY
;
A
#
# COMPACT_ATOMS: atom_id res chain seq x y z
N MET A 1 8.86 -9.73 -21.04
CA MET A 1 8.50 -9.93 -19.62
C MET A 1 7.24 -9.10 -19.37
N GLN A 2 6.07 -9.72 -19.23
CA GLN A 2 4.76 -9.06 -19.30
C GLN A 2 4.08 -9.16 -17.92
N TRP A 3 4.05 -8.07 -17.18
CA TRP A 3 3.74 -8.02 -15.74
C TRP A 3 2.25 -7.68 -15.55
N LYS A 4 1.37 -8.14 -16.45
CA LYS A 4 -0.04 -7.71 -16.50
C LYS A 4 -0.96 -8.71 -15.80
N LEU A 5 -1.65 -8.22 -14.79
CA LEU A 5 -2.70 -8.88 -14.01
C LEU A 5 -3.97 -9.12 -14.88
N ASN A 6 -3.90 -10.09 -15.81
CA ASN A 6 -4.96 -10.38 -16.79
C ASN A 6 -6.23 -11.02 -16.21
N ALA A 7 -6.32 -11.26 -14.90
CA ALA A 7 -7.37 -12.10 -14.31
C ALA A 7 -8.58 -11.35 -13.73
N GLN A 8 -8.70 -10.01 -13.85
CA GLN A 8 -9.70 -9.24 -13.08
C GLN A 8 -10.45 -8.19 -13.91
N ARG A 9 -11.33 -8.71 -14.77
CA ARG A 9 -11.93 -8.08 -15.96
C ARG A 9 -13.15 -7.17 -15.72
N GLY A 10 -13.20 -6.43 -14.61
CA GLY A 10 -14.35 -5.55 -14.31
C GLY A 10 -14.05 -4.46 -13.29
N ARG A 11 -14.37 -3.19 -13.62
CA ARG A 11 -13.98 -1.92 -12.96
C ARG A 11 -12.47 -1.70 -12.75
N ARG A 12 -11.70 -2.78 -12.62
CA ARG A 12 -10.24 -2.82 -12.58
C ARG A 12 -9.62 -2.43 -13.92
N ASP A 13 -10.26 -2.80 -15.03
CA ASP A 13 -9.75 -2.52 -16.38
C ASP A 13 -9.56 -1.02 -16.59
N TRP A 14 -10.51 -0.15 -16.21
CA TRP A 14 -10.35 1.30 -16.37
C TRP A 14 -9.23 1.90 -15.52
N TYR A 15 -9.01 1.44 -14.28
CA TYR A 15 -7.91 1.96 -13.45
C TYR A 15 -6.54 1.50 -13.95
N ILE A 16 -6.49 0.27 -14.48
CA ILE A 16 -5.29 -0.28 -15.10
C ILE A 16 -5.02 0.47 -16.41
N GLU A 17 -6.04 0.68 -17.24
CA GLU A 17 -5.98 1.48 -18.48
C GLU A 17 -5.52 2.90 -18.19
N TRP A 18 -6.09 3.58 -17.19
CA TRP A 18 -5.63 4.90 -16.75
C TRP A 18 -4.15 4.89 -16.39
N LEU A 19 -3.71 3.91 -15.61
CA LEU A 19 -2.29 3.80 -15.24
C LEU A 19 -1.40 3.54 -16.47
N TYR A 20 -1.89 2.82 -17.49
CA TYR A 20 -1.19 2.62 -18.77
C TYR A 20 -1.06 3.91 -19.59
N GLU A 21 -2.03 4.82 -19.47
CA GLU A 21 -2.02 6.11 -20.13
C GLU A 21 -1.15 7.15 -19.39
N VAL A 22 -0.83 6.93 -18.11
CA VAL A 22 0.07 7.82 -17.36
C VAL A 22 1.50 7.68 -17.90
N PRO A 23 2.15 8.80 -18.32
CA PRO A 23 3.54 8.75 -18.75
C PRO A 23 4.48 8.22 -17.66
N ALA A 24 5.39 7.32 -18.02
CA ALA A 24 6.34 6.72 -17.07
C ALA A 24 7.16 7.76 -16.30
N VAL A 25 7.56 8.86 -16.95
CA VAL A 25 8.29 9.98 -16.32
C VAL A 25 7.44 10.67 -15.25
N PHE A 26 6.12 10.76 -15.43
CA PHE A 26 5.21 11.31 -14.43
C PHE A 26 5.14 10.39 -13.20
N VAL A 27 4.92 9.09 -13.41
CA VAL A 27 4.92 8.08 -12.33
C VAL A 27 6.22 8.12 -11.54
N GLN A 28 7.35 8.23 -12.24
CA GLN A 28 8.67 8.31 -11.62
C GLN A 28 8.82 9.56 -10.75
N ARG A 29 8.47 10.74 -11.27
CA ARG A 29 8.58 12.01 -10.53
C ARG A 29 7.69 12.04 -9.29
N ILE A 30 6.46 11.56 -9.39
CA ILE A 30 5.54 11.52 -8.25
C ILE A 30 6.02 10.52 -7.21
N SER A 31 6.50 9.34 -7.64
CA SER A 31 7.09 8.36 -6.73
C SER A 31 8.31 8.94 -6.01
N GLN A 32 9.24 9.57 -6.73
CA GLN A 32 10.39 10.24 -6.12
C GLN A 32 9.97 11.32 -5.12
N ALA A 33 8.99 12.17 -5.47
CA ALA A 33 8.49 13.21 -4.58
C ALA A 33 7.86 12.63 -3.30
N ALA A 34 7.14 11.51 -3.41
CA ALA A 34 6.59 10.83 -2.23
C ALA A 34 7.71 10.42 -1.27
N PHE A 35 8.82 9.86 -1.77
CA PHE A 35 9.93 9.38 -0.94
C PHE A 35 10.90 10.47 -0.47
N LEU A 36 10.70 11.74 -0.83
CA LEU A 36 11.47 12.86 -0.29
C LEU A 36 10.96 13.35 1.07
N VAL A 37 9.78 12.90 1.50
CA VAL A 37 9.16 13.33 2.76
C VAL A 37 9.01 12.13 3.69
N ASP A 38 9.38 12.32 4.96
CA ASP A 38 9.20 11.34 6.04
C ASP A 38 7.86 11.54 6.77
N ASP A 39 6.77 11.58 6.00
CA ASP A 39 5.40 11.63 6.53
C ASP A 39 4.54 10.65 5.73
N THR A 40 4.10 9.57 6.39
CA THR A 40 3.33 8.50 5.75
C THR A 40 2.00 8.98 5.16
N LYS A 41 1.37 9.98 5.77
CA LYS A 41 0.10 10.51 5.28
C LYS A 41 0.32 11.29 3.99
N LEU A 42 1.37 12.11 3.92
CA LEU A 42 1.73 12.87 2.73
C LEU A 42 2.22 11.94 1.62
N GLN A 43 3.07 10.96 1.95
CA GLN A 43 3.51 9.91 1.02
C GLN A 43 2.33 9.21 0.34
N LEU A 44 1.33 8.77 1.12
CA LEU A 44 0.11 8.16 0.57
C LEU A 44 -0.66 9.13 -0.31
N GLU A 45 -0.82 10.38 0.11
CA GLU A 45 -1.51 11.41 -0.67
C GLU A 45 -0.83 11.64 -2.03
N THR A 46 0.49 11.83 -2.02
CA THR A 46 1.31 11.99 -3.22
C THR A 46 1.22 10.77 -4.14
N LEU A 47 1.33 9.55 -3.61
CA LEU A 47 1.20 8.34 -4.44
C LEU A 47 -0.20 8.18 -5.03
N THR A 48 -1.25 8.54 -4.28
CA THR A 48 -2.64 8.49 -4.79
C THR A 48 -2.98 9.60 -5.77
N SER A 49 -2.10 10.57 -5.99
CA SER A 49 -2.27 11.56 -7.07
C SER A 49 -1.94 10.99 -8.45
N ILE A 50 -1.31 9.81 -8.52
CA ILE A 50 -1.09 9.09 -9.77
C ILE A 50 -2.43 8.49 -10.22
N PRO A 51 -2.94 8.84 -11.41
CA PRO A 51 -4.17 8.24 -11.92
C PRO A 51 -4.08 6.71 -11.95
N GLY A 52 -5.10 6.03 -11.43
CA GLY A 52 -5.11 4.56 -11.29
C GLY A 52 -4.56 4.04 -9.97
N ILE A 53 -3.78 4.83 -9.21
CA ILE A 53 -3.25 4.43 -7.90
C ILE A 53 -4.25 4.79 -6.80
N ARG A 54 -4.79 3.76 -6.15
CA ARG A 54 -5.68 3.90 -4.98
C ARG A 54 -4.89 3.69 -3.68
N PRO A 55 -5.44 4.04 -2.50
CA PRO A 55 -4.76 3.86 -1.22
C PRO A 55 -4.15 2.46 -1.04
N ALA A 56 -4.86 1.39 -1.39
CA ALA A 56 -4.34 0.03 -1.25
C ALA A 56 -3.09 -0.20 -2.12
N SER A 57 -3.14 0.20 -3.39
CA SER A 57 -1.98 0.14 -4.29
C SER A 57 -0.82 1.03 -3.83
N ALA A 58 -1.12 2.21 -3.29
CA ALA A 58 -0.10 3.10 -2.73
C ALA A 58 0.65 2.44 -1.55
N THR A 59 -0.05 1.68 -0.68
CA THR A 59 0.64 0.92 0.39
C THR A 59 1.54 -0.19 -0.13
N VAL A 60 1.23 -0.76 -1.31
CA VAL A 60 2.12 -1.73 -1.97
C VAL A 60 3.40 -1.05 -2.42
N VAL A 61 3.29 0.15 -3.00
CA VAL A 61 4.47 0.95 -3.41
C VAL A 61 5.34 1.30 -2.20
N LEU A 62 4.73 1.69 -1.07
CA LEU A 62 5.46 1.96 0.18
C LEU A 62 6.18 0.71 0.71
N ALA A 63 5.47 -0.42 0.83
CA ALA A 63 6.04 -1.67 1.33
C ALA A 63 7.14 -2.25 0.41
N PHE A 64 7.05 -2.03 -0.89
CA PHE A 64 8.09 -2.42 -1.84
C PHE A 64 9.34 -1.54 -1.74
N HIS A 65 9.16 -0.24 -1.47
CA HIS A 65 10.27 0.69 -1.29
C HIS A 65 10.98 0.47 0.04
N ASP A 66 10.23 0.25 1.12
CA ASP A 66 10.77 0.04 2.46
C ASP A 66 9.88 -0.90 3.28
N SER A 67 10.20 -2.19 3.22
CA SER A 67 9.48 -3.23 3.95
C SER A 67 9.73 -3.19 5.45
N MET A 68 10.79 -2.51 5.93
CA MET A 68 11.06 -2.37 7.36
C MET A 68 10.08 -1.42 8.02
N ASN A 69 9.68 -0.35 7.32
CA ASN A 69 8.81 0.67 7.89
C ASN A 69 7.36 0.59 7.41
N TYR A 70 7.07 -0.16 6.35
CA TYR A 70 5.73 -0.26 5.76
C TYR A 70 5.31 -1.71 5.49
N ALA A 71 4.00 -1.94 5.56
CA ALA A 71 3.36 -3.18 5.15
C ALA A 71 2.18 -2.89 4.21
N ILE A 72 1.76 -3.91 3.45
CA ILE A 72 0.61 -3.78 2.54
C ILE A 72 -0.69 -3.64 3.34
N GLY A 73 -1.40 -2.54 3.12
CA GLY A 73 -2.72 -2.28 3.71
C GLY A 73 -3.81 -3.08 3.00
N ASP A 74 -4.10 -4.27 3.52
CA ASP A 74 -5.13 -5.16 3.02
C ASP A 74 -6.38 -5.15 3.92
N ARG A 75 -7.58 -5.23 3.33
CA ARG A 75 -8.85 -5.22 4.05
C ARG A 75 -8.94 -6.33 5.09
N TYR A 76 -8.46 -7.53 4.76
CA TYR A 76 -8.49 -8.66 5.69
C TYR A 76 -7.60 -8.42 6.91
N MET A 77 -6.44 -7.78 6.72
CA MET A 77 -5.55 -7.40 7.83
C MET A 77 -6.17 -6.32 8.71
N ILE A 78 -6.81 -5.33 8.11
CA ILE A 78 -7.51 -4.28 8.85
C ILE A 78 -8.64 -4.89 9.69
N ALA A 79 -9.43 -5.78 9.10
CA ALA A 79 -10.51 -6.45 9.82
C ALA A 79 -9.98 -7.31 10.98
N ALA A 80 -8.93 -8.09 10.74
CA ALA A 80 -8.33 -8.97 11.74
C ALA A 80 -7.68 -8.20 12.90
N LEU A 81 -6.91 -7.15 12.59
CA LEU A 81 -6.09 -6.43 13.58
C LEU A 81 -6.82 -5.25 14.23
N LEU A 82 -7.72 -4.59 13.51
CA LEU A 82 -8.39 -3.36 13.98
C LEU A 82 -9.90 -3.54 14.20
N GLY A 83 -10.46 -4.71 13.88
CA GLY A 83 -11.91 -4.95 13.95
C GLY A 83 -12.73 -4.08 12.99
N ASP A 84 -12.09 -3.50 11.96
CA ASP A 84 -12.70 -2.56 11.03
C ASP A 84 -12.81 -3.18 9.63
N ASP A 85 -14.04 -3.33 9.11
CA ASP A 85 -14.29 -3.87 7.77
C ASP A 85 -14.41 -2.77 6.68
N ARG A 86 -14.03 -1.53 7.02
CA ARG A 86 -14.07 -0.41 6.07
C ARG A 86 -12.95 -0.52 5.03
N ALA A 87 -13.22 0.05 3.86
CA ALA A 87 -12.20 0.24 2.83
C ALA A 87 -10.99 0.99 3.38
N LEU A 88 -9.78 0.63 2.93
CA LEU A 88 -8.53 1.24 3.39
C LEU A 88 -8.58 2.77 3.25
N ARG A 89 -8.54 3.47 4.39
CA ARG A 89 -8.38 4.92 4.50
C ARG A 89 -6.99 5.23 5.05
N ARG A 90 -6.49 6.44 4.78
CA ARG A 90 -5.20 6.93 5.30
C ARG A 90 -5.08 6.77 6.83
N SER A 91 -6.10 7.18 7.58
CA SER A 91 -6.11 7.05 9.04
C SER A 91 -6.12 5.61 9.53
N VAL A 92 -6.80 4.72 8.81
CA VAL A 92 -6.83 3.29 9.11
C VAL A 92 -5.47 2.65 8.85
N TYR A 93 -4.78 3.08 7.79
CA TYR A 93 -3.44 2.59 7.48
C TYR A 93 -2.41 2.96 8.57
N LEU A 94 -2.43 4.20 9.07
CA LEU A 94 -1.53 4.60 10.15
C LEU A 94 -1.74 3.77 11.42
N ARG A 95 -2.99 3.47 11.76
CA ARG A 95 -3.33 2.58 12.88
C ARG A 95 -2.83 1.15 12.65
N LEU A 96 -2.96 0.64 11.42
CA LEU A 96 -2.45 -0.67 11.05
C LEU A 96 -0.92 -0.74 11.22
N LEU A 97 -0.19 0.28 10.76
CA LEU A 97 1.27 0.32 10.94
C LEU A 97 1.67 0.38 12.42
N ALA A 98 0.95 1.16 13.23
CA ALA A 98 1.19 1.21 14.68
C ALA A 98 1.00 -0.17 15.33
N GLU A 99 -0.10 -0.87 15.00
CA GLU A 99 -0.39 -2.22 15.51
C GLU A 99 0.68 -3.24 15.09
N LEU A 100 1.14 -3.19 13.83
CA LEU A 100 2.20 -4.08 13.35
C LEU A 100 3.54 -3.79 14.02
N ARG A 101 3.85 -2.51 14.29
CA ARG A 101 5.08 -2.11 14.99
C ARG A 101 5.06 -2.53 16.46
N ASP A 102 3.92 -2.41 17.13
CA ASP A 102 3.76 -2.86 18.52
C ASP A 102 3.99 -4.37 18.67
N ARG A 103 3.60 -5.14 17.65
CA ARG A 103 3.83 -6.59 17.58
C ARG A 103 5.23 -6.99 17.10
N ASN A 104 6.05 -6.03 16.72
CA ASN A 104 7.38 -6.28 16.19
C ASN A 104 8.44 -5.96 17.25
N SER A 105 9.38 -6.88 17.48
CA SER A 105 10.55 -6.62 18.33
C SER A 105 11.55 -5.63 17.72
N GLY A 106 11.32 -5.20 16.47
CA GLY A 106 12.09 -4.17 15.77
C GLY A 106 13.08 -4.71 14.75
N GLU A 107 13.30 -6.03 14.70
CA GLU A 107 14.30 -6.67 13.81
C GLU A 107 13.67 -7.30 12.57
N ILE A 108 12.34 -7.49 12.56
CA ILE A 108 11.62 -8.17 11.47
C ILE A 108 11.00 -7.10 10.58
N ASP A 109 11.01 -7.29 9.26
CA ASP A 109 10.30 -6.38 8.35
C ASP A 109 8.78 -6.46 8.61
N LEU A 110 8.09 -5.31 8.55
CA LEU A 110 6.66 -5.25 8.90
C LEU A 110 5.78 -6.08 7.97
N GLN A 111 6.23 -6.32 6.73
CA GLN A 111 5.51 -7.18 5.79
C GLN A 111 5.56 -8.66 6.23
N THR A 112 6.67 -9.13 6.79
CA THR A 112 6.78 -10.45 7.41
C THR A 112 5.93 -10.55 8.68
N VAL A 113 5.96 -9.54 9.56
CA VAL A 113 5.09 -9.49 10.75
C VAL A 113 3.61 -9.57 10.35
N LYS A 114 3.22 -8.81 9.33
CA LYS A 114 1.86 -8.86 8.75
C LYS A 114 1.49 -10.26 8.26
N THR A 115 2.42 -10.92 7.57
CA THR A 115 2.21 -12.28 7.04
C THR A 115 2.06 -13.30 8.16
N ALA A 116 2.88 -13.20 9.21
CA ALA A 116 2.78 -14.04 10.40
C ALA A 116 1.44 -13.86 11.13
N CYS A 117 0.95 -12.62 11.24
CA CYS A 117 -0.38 -12.36 11.80
C CYS A 117 -1.49 -13.04 10.99
N TYR A 118 -1.38 -13.10 9.66
CA TYR A 118 -2.37 -13.78 8.83
C TYR A 118 -2.41 -15.29 9.05
N GLN A 119 -1.25 -15.94 9.25
CA GLN A 119 -1.18 -17.39 9.44
C GLN A 119 -1.81 -17.88 10.76
N GLN A 120 -2.10 -16.98 11.69
CA GLN A 120 -2.78 -17.30 12.95
C GLN A 120 -4.32 -17.27 12.83
N TYR A 121 -4.86 -16.82 11.69
CA TYR A 121 -6.29 -16.81 11.34
C TYR A 121 -6.61 -17.83 10.26
#